data_AF-A0A840ZQ97-F1
#
_entry.id   AF-A0A840ZQ97-F1
#
_cell.length_a   1.000
_cell.length_b   1.000
_cell.length_c   1.000
_cell.angle_alpha   90.00
_cell.angle_beta   90.00
_cell.angle_gamma   90.00
#
_symmetry.space_group_name_H-M   'P 1'
#
loop_
_entity.id
_entity.type
_entity.pdbx_description
1 polymer ?
#
loop_
_entity_poly.entity_id
_entity_poly.type
_entity_poly.pdbx_seq_one_letter_code
_entity_poly.pdbx_strand_id
1 'polypeptide(L)'
;MSCWHAVSADEFARLLQAIELGNEADAARMPDEAAALKVMQAAYERLKALGFRDFTYCPKDGQYREFVEVGSTGVHSGYRDASGVWIAEAGDLWPSKPILFRDPHAPGMEARRAGTQGGPVHDSPIGVAEAPQPDPTPKAGE
;
A
#
# COMPACT_ATOMS: atom_id res chain seq x y z
N MET A 1 -10.52 -12.26 -26.73
CA MET A 1 -9.30 -12.38 -25.90
C MET A 1 -9.67 -13.10 -24.63
N SER A 2 -9.31 -14.38 -24.49
CA SER A 2 -9.62 -15.17 -23.31
C SER A 2 -8.61 -14.85 -22.20
N CYS A 3 -8.97 -13.98 -21.27
CA CYS A 3 -8.18 -13.69 -20.07
C CYS A 3 -8.49 -14.70 -18.96
N TRP A 4 -8.21 -15.98 -19.18
CA TRP A 4 -8.23 -16.98 -18.11
C TRP A 4 -6.78 -17.38 -17.82
N HIS A 5 -6.16 -16.71 -16.85
CA HIS A 5 -4.89 -17.17 -16.29
C HIS A 5 -5.24 -18.19 -15.20
N ALA A 6 -5.13 -19.47 -15.54
CA ALA A 6 -5.26 -20.54 -14.56
C ALA A 6 -3.96 -20.59 -13.72
N VAL A 7 -4.09 -20.40 -12.40
CA VAL A 7 -2.99 -20.63 -11.46
C VAL A 7 -2.81 -22.13 -11.24
N SER A 8 -1.55 -22.57 -11.12
CA SER A 8 -1.26 -23.97 -10.78
C SER A 8 -1.67 -24.29 -9.34
N ALA A 9 -1.86 -25.57 -9.01
CA ALA A 9 -2.17 -25.98 -7.64
C ALA A 9 -1.09 -25.55 -6.64
N ASP A 10 0.19 -25.66 -7.02
CA ASP A 10 1.32 -25.27 -6.17
C ASP A 10 1.42 -23.75 -6.00
N GLU A 11 1.10 -22.98 -7.04
CA GLU A 11 1.01 -21.52 -6.95
C GLU A 11 -0.14 -21.09 -6.06
N PHE A 12 -1.31 -21.73 -6.21
CA PHE A 12 -2.46 -21.49 -5.36
C PHE A 12 -2.14 -21.78 -3.89
N ALA A 13 -1.49 -22.91 -3.59
CA ALA A 13 -1.07 -23.27 -2.24
C ALA A 13 -0.10 -22.24 -1.64
N ARG A 14 0.87 -21.74 -2.43
CA ARG A 14 1.79 -20.68 -2.00
C ARG A 14 1.09 -19.36 -1.70
N LEU A 15 0.08 -18.98 -2.50
CA LEU A 15 -0.71 -17.78 -2.26
C LEU A 15 -1.51 -17.88 -0.96
N LEU A 16 -2.14 -19.04 -0.70
CA LEU A 16 -2.85 -19.27 0.56
C LEU A 16 -1.93 -19.18 1.77
N GLN A 17 -0.76 -19.84 1.70
CA GLN A 17 0.23 -19.78 2.77
C GLN A 17 0.70 -18.34 3.06
N ALA A 18 0.89 -17.52 2.02
CA ALA A 18 1.28 -16.12 2.18
C ALA A 18 0.17 -15.27 2.85
N ILE A 19 -1.09 -15.53 2.51
CA ILE A 19 -2.25 -14.87 3.14
C ILE A 19 -2.34 -15.24 4.62
N GLU A 20 -2.21 -16.53 4.94
CA GLU A 20 -2.24 -17.03 6.33
C GLU A 20 -1.12 -16.40 7.16
N LEU A 21 0.12 -16.40 6.65
CA LEU A 21 1.26 -15.77 7.32
C LEU A 21 1.04 -14.26 7.55
N GLY A 22 0.44 -13.57 6.57
CA GLY A 22 0.10 -12.15 6.70
C GLY A 22 -0.94 -11.91 7.80
N ASN A 23 -1.99 -12.74 7.84
CA ASN A 23 -3.03 -12.66 8.86
C ASN A 23 -2.49 -12.94 10.26
N GLU A 24 -1.61 -13.94 10.41
CA GLU A 24 -0.95 -14.26 11.68
C GLU A 24 -0.06 -13.11 12.16
N ALA A 25 0.73 -12.52 11.25
CA ALA A 25 1.57 -11.37 11.56
C ALA A 25 0.74 -10.14 12.00
N ASP A 26 -0.40 -9.90 11.35
CA ASP A 26 -1.31 -8.81 11.73
C ASP A 26 -1.98 -9.08 13.08
N ALA A 27 -2.45 -10.31 13.33
CA ALA A 27 -3.03 -10.68 14.62
C ALA A 27 -2.01 -10.57 15.78
N ALA A 28 -0.74 -10.91 15.53
CA ALA A 28 0.33 -10.76 16.52
C ALA A 28 0.69 -9.28 16.77
N ARG A 29 0.71 -8.45 15.73
CA ARG A 29 1.08 -7.03 15.79
C ARG A 29 -0.04 -6.14 16.33
N MET A 30 -1.28 -6.47 16.01
CA MET A 30 -2.49 -5.70 16.35
C MET A 30 -3.54 -6.64 17.00
N PRO A 31 -3.24 -7.21 18.18
CA PRO A 31 -4.09 -8.22 18.82
C PRO A 31 -5.44 -7.69 19.32
N ASP A 32 -5.56 -6.37 19.50
CA ASP A 32 -6.78 -5.71 19.94
C ASP A 32 -6.95 -4.33 19.26
N GLU A 33 -8.11 -3.71 19.52
CA GLU A 33 -8.45 -2.39 18.98
C GLU A 33 -7.41 -1.33 19.38
N ALA A 34 -6.92 -1.35 20.63
CA ALA A 34 -5.97 -0.36 21.11
C ALA A 34 -4.61 -0.46 20.41
N ALA A 35 -4.14 -1.68 20.12
CA ALA A 35 -2.92 -1.92 19.36
C ALA A 35 -3.06 -1.48 17.90
N ALA A 36 -4.19 -1.78 17.26
CA ALA A 36 -4.49 -1.32 15.90
C ALA A 36 -4.49 0.22 15.81
N LEU A 37 -5.17 0.89 16.75
CA LEU A 37 -5.20 2.36 16.81
C LEU A 37 -3.80 2.98 17.01
N LYS A 38 -2.94 2.36 17.82
CA LYS A 38 -1.54 2.82 17.99
C LYS A 38 -0.75 2.73 16.68
N VAL A 39 -0.89 1.62 15.94
CA VAL A 39 -0.25 1.47 14.62
C VAL A 39 -0.76 2.50 13.63
N MET A 40 -2.09 2.69 13.57
CA MET A 40 -2.70 3.71 12.71
C MET A 40 -2.20 5.12 13.05
N GLN A 41 -2.15 5.48 14.33
CA GLN A 41 -1.64 6.77 14.77
C GLN A 41 -0.14 6.95 14.45
N ALA A 42 0.68 5.92 14.66
CA ALA A 42 2.10 5.98 14.34
C ALA A 42 2.34 6.19 12.83
N ALA A 43 1.58 5.49 11.98
CA ALA A 43 1.62 5.68 10.54
C ALA A 43 1.14 7.08 10.13
N TYR A 44 0.06 7.57 10.75
CA TYR A 44 -0.47 8.91 10.55
C TYR A 44 0.57 10.01 10.85
N GLU A 45 1.19 9.96 12.02
CA GLU A 45 2.24 10.92 12.41
C GLU A 45 3.48 10.79 11.51
N ARG A 46 3.83 9.57 11.10
CA ARG A 46 4.95 9.35 10.18
C ARG A 46 4.68 9.99 8.82
N LEU A 47 3.48 9.86 8.27
CA LEU A 47 3.08 10.52 7.02
C LEU A 47 3.12 12.04 7.16
N LYS A 48 2.68 12.59 8.30
CA LYS A 48 2.81 14.04 8.57
C LYS A 48 4.27 14.50 8.60
N ALA A 49 5.15 13.74 9.24
CA ALA A 49 6.59 13.99 9.21
C ALA A 49 7.22 13.85 7.81
N LEU A 50 6.55 13.16 6.88
CA LEU A 50 6.92 13.05 5.46
C LEU A 50 6.31 14.15 4.58
N GLY A 51 5.67 15.16 5.19
CA GLY A 51 5.15 16.35 4.52
C GLY A 51 3.66 16.32 4.19
N PHE A 52 2.94 15.28 4.63
CA PHE A 52 1.48 15.30 4.56
C PHE A 52 0.88 16.22 5.65
N ARG A 53 -0.30 16.75 5.37
CA ARG A 53 -1.08 17.62 6.27
C ARG A 53 -2.49 17.09 6.42
N ASP A 54 -3.14 17.46 7.52
CA ASP A 54 -4.52 17.03 7.81
C ASP A 54 -5.48 17.51 6.72
N PHE A 55 -6.28 16.60 6.15
CA PHE A 55 -7.17 16.90 5.02
C PHE A 55 -8.15 18.04 5.29
N THR A 56 -8.56 18.24 6.55
CA THR A 56 -9.44 19.34 6.97
C THR A 56 -8.93 20.71 6.48
N TYR A 57 -7.62 20.89 6.33
CA TYR A 57 -6.99 22.13 5.86
C TYR A 57 -6.71 22.17 4.35
N CYS A 58 -7.15 21.18 3.57
CA CYS A 58 -6.95 21.18 2.12
C CYS A 58 -7.79 22.28 1.45
N PRO A 59 -7.20 23.18 0.65
CA PRO A 59 -7.96 24.19 -0.10
C PRO A 59 -8.96 23.55 -1.07
N LYS A 60 -10.07 24.24 -1.32
CA LYS A 60 -11.11 23.87 -2.32
C LYS A 60 -10.92 24.65 -3.62
N ASP A 61 -9.69 24.71 -4.11
CA ASP A 61 -9.26 25.57 -5.21
C ASP A 61 -9.11 24.83 -6.55
N GLY A 62 -9.49 23.55 -6.61
CA GLY A 62 -9.36 22.71 -7.80
C GLY A 62 -7.92 22.35 -8.17
N GLN A 63 -6.92 22.72 -7.36
CA GLN A 63 -5.53 22.38 -7.65
C GLN A 63 -5.24 20.92 -7.36
N TYR A 64 -4.44 20.32 -8.24
CA TYR A 64 -4.04 18.93 -8.10
C TYR A 64 -3.06 18.71 -6.95
N ARG A 65 -3.33 17.69 -6.15
CA ARG A 65 -2.59 17.34 -4.94
C ARG A 65 -2.53 15.83 -4.77
N GLU A 66 -1.64 15.42 -3.88
CA GLU A 66 -1.50 14.04 -3.45
C GLU A 66 -2.36 13.78 -2.21
N PHE A 67 -3.11 12.69 -2.19
CA PHE A 67 -4.06 12.32 -1.15
C PHE A 67 -3.78 10.92 -0.62
N VAL A 68 -4.04 10.71 0.66
CA VAL A 68 -4.00 9.39 1.32
C VAL A 68 -5.31 9.16 2.05
N GLU A 69 -5.87 7.97 1.90
CA GLU A 69 -7.12 7.55 2.51
C GLU A 69 -6.99 6.20 3.22
N VAL A 70 -7.78 5.99 4.27
CA VAL A 70 -7.85 4.70 4.95
C VAL A 70 -8.66 3.74 4.08
N GLY A 71 -8.14 2.53 3.88
CA GLY A 71 -8.70 1.55 2.94
C GLY A 71 -7.91 1.44 1.62
N SER A 72 -6.89 2.28 1.43
CA SER A 72 -5.92 2.16 0.34
C SER A 72 -4.50 2.33 0.88
N THR A 73 -3.53 1.66 0.26
CA THR A 73 -2.09 1.81 0.57
C THR A 73 -1.38 2.77 -0.40
N GLY A 74 -2.09 3.30 -1.40
CA GLY A 74 -1.57 4.20 -2.42
C GLY A 74 -1.53 5.67 -2.00
N VAL A 75 -0.71 6.46 -2.71
CA VAL A 75 -0.78 7.93 -2.71
C VAL A 75 -1.41 8.35 -4.03
N HIS A 76 -2.56 9.01 -3.92
CA HIS A 76 -3.45 9.25 -5.07
C HIS A 76 -3.36 10.68 -5.55
N SER A 77 -3.36 10.89 -6.86
CA SER A 77 -3.40 12.23 -7.46
C SER A 77 -4.83 12.63 -7.75
N GLY A 78 -5.22 13.84 -7.37
CA GLY A 78 -6.57 14.34 -7.57
C GLY A 78 -6.70 15.81 -7.25
N TYR A 79 -7.93 16.33 -7.16
CA TYR A 79 -8.18 17.71 -6.74
C TYR A 79 -9.36 17.80 -5.77
N ARG A 80 -9.46 18.93 -5.07
CA ARG A 80 -10.59 19.25 -4.19
C ARG A 80 -11.32 20.49 -4.69
N ASP A 81 -12.64 20.40 -4.78
CA ASP A 81 -13.52 21.52 -5.14
C ASP A 81 -14.59 21.77 -4.06
N ALA A 82 -15.63 22.53 -4.40
CA ALA A 82 -16.74 22.83 -3.50
C ALA A 82 -17.55 21.58 -3.10
N SER A 83 -17.60 20.57 -3.97
CA SER A 83 -18.37 19.34 -3.80
C SER A 83 -17.62 18.25 -3.03
N GLY A 84 -16.30 18.13 -3.21
CA GLY A 84 -15.54 17.05 -2.59
C GLY A 84 -14.12 16.91 -3.12
N VAL A 85 -13.57 15.71 -2.96
CA VAL A 85 -12.28 15.30 -3.53
C VAL A 85 -12.54 14.31 -4.66
N TRP A 86 -11.83 14.52 -5.76
CA TRP A 86 -11.89 13.69 -6.95
C TRP A 86 -10.49 13.15 -7.25
N ILE A 87 -10.34 11.83 -7.18
CA ILE A 87 -9.09 11.14 -7.53
C ILE A 87 -9.12 10.83 -9.02
N ALA A 88 -8.07 11.24 -9.73
CA ALA A 88 -7.91 11.00 -11.15
C ALA A 88 -7.07 9.74 -11.36
N GLU A 89 -7.74 8.61 -11.60
CA GLU A 89 -7.11 7.31 -11.78
C GLU A 89 -7.88 6.45 -12.79
N ALA A 90 -7.16 5.59 -13.52
CA ALA A 90 -7.72 4.71 -14.54
C ALA A 90 -8.52 5.41 -15.64
N GLY A 91 -8.24 6.69 -15.90
CA GLY A 91 -8.91 7.50 -16.92
C GLY A 91 -10.26 8.07 -16.49
N ASP A 92 -10.61 8.04 -15.20
CA ASP A 92 -11.85 8.59 -14.65
C ASP A 92 -11.61 9.39 -13.35
N LEU A 93 -12.67 9.99 -12.81
CA LEU A 93 -12.70 10.74 -11.56
C LEU A 93 -13.53 10.03 -10.50
N TRP A 94 -12.89 9.62 -9.42
CA TRP A 94 -13.51 8.88 -8.33
C TRP A 94 -13.72 9.77 -7.11
N PRO A 95 -14.94 9.82 -6.52
CA PRO A 95 -15.16 10.55 -5.28
C PRO A 95 -14.42 9.87 -4.13
N SER A 96 -13.68 10.64 -3.33
CA SER A 96 -12.84 10.10 -2.23
C SER A 96 -13.04 10.88 -0.92
N LYS A 97 -12.64 10.25 0.19
CA LYS A 97 -12.66 10.81 1.56
C LYS A 97 -11.27 10.67 2.20
N PRO A 98 -10.27 11.41 1.72
CA PRO A 98 -8.92 11.29 2.24
C PRO A 98 -8.79 11.84 3.66
N ILE A 99 -7.80 11.33 4.39
CA ILE A 99 -7.46 11.78 5.73
C ILE A 99 -6.27 12.75 5.73
N LEU A 100 -5.43 12.67 4.70
CA LEU A 100 -4.21 13.46 4.56
C LEU A 100 -4.05 13.95 3.12
N PHE A 101 -3.37 15.08 2.96
CA PHE A 101 -3.02 15.63 1.66
C PHE A 101 -1.63 16.27 1.66
N ARG A 102 -1.00 16.38 0.49
CA ARG A 102 0.29 17.04 0.30
C ARG A 102 0.31 17.83 -1.01
N ASP A 103 0.94 19.01 -0.97
CA ASP A 103 1.21 19.76 -2.20
C ASP A 103 2.38 19.13 -2.96
N PRO A 104 2.25 18.89 -4.28
CA PRO A 104 3.28 18.27 -5.09
C PRO A 104 4.59 19.09 -5.17
N HIS A 105 4.54 20.38 -4.81
CA HIS A 105 5.66 21.33 -4.87
C HIS A 105 6.08 21.90 -3.51
N ALA A 106 5.79 21.22 -2.40
CA ALA A 106 6.28 21.67 -1.10
C ALA A 106 7.83 21.75 -1.09
N PRO A 107 8.43 22.87 -0.64
CA PRO A 107 9.88 23.02 -0.63
C PRO A 107 10.57 21.88 0.13
N GLY A 108 11.55 21.22 -0.51
CA GLY A 108 12.25 20.05 0.04
C GLY A 108 11.86 18.67 -0.54
N MET A 109 10.94 18.63 -1.52
CA MET A 109 10.43 17.39 -2.15
C MET A 109 11.17 16.91 -3.40
N GLU A 110 11.93 17.77 -4.10
CA GLU A 110 12.59 17.41 -5.37
C GLU A 110 13.59 16.24 -5.22
N ALA A 111 14.22 16.11 -4.05
CA ALA A 111 15.11 14.99 -3.73
C ALA A 111 14.39 13.66 -3.40
N ARG A 112 13.05 13.68 -3.17
CA ARG A 112 12.29 12.51 -2.68
C ARG A 112 11.41 11.85 -3.75
N ARG A 113 11.05 12.59 -4.81
CA ARG A 113 10.27 12.07 -5.95
C ARG A 113 11.03 11.09 -6.85
N ALA A 114 12.35 11.07 -6.78
CA ALA A 114 13.18 10.14 -7.55
C ALA A 114 12.96 8.65 -7.19
N GLY A 115 12.24 8.33 -6.10
CA GLY A 115 11.94 6.95 -5.69
C GLY A 115 10.53 6.45 -6.03
N THR A 116 9.67 7.24 -6.69
CA THR A 116 8.25 6.90 -6.90
C THR A 116 7.73 7.33 -8.27
N GLN A 117 8.55 7.21 -9.32
CA GLN A 117 8.01 7.24 -10.68
C GLN A 117 7.42 5.87 -11.01
N GLY A 118 6.15 5.87 -11.42
CA GLY A 118 5.38 4.68 -11.75
C GLY A 118 6.12 3.76 -12.72
N GLY A 119 6.55 2.61 -12.20
CA GLY A 119 6.70 1.42 -13.02
C GLY A 119 5.31 0.83 -13.31
N PRO A 120 5.13 0.10 -14.42
CA PRO A 120 3.91 -0.66 -14.62
C PRO A 120 3.65 -1.52 -13.39
N VAL A 121 2.42 -1.53 -12.89
CA VAL A 121 1.95 -2.50 -11.91
C VAL A 121 1.84 -3.87 -12.58
N HIS A 122 2.98 -4.46 -12.92
CA HIS A 122 3.12 -5.87 -13.26
C HIS A 122 4.52 -6.34 -12.89
N ASP A 123 4.56 -7.40 -12.09
CA ASP A 123 5.72 -8.16 -11.60
C ASP A 123 6.74 -7.40 -10.76
N SER A 124 6.41 -7.21 -9.48
CA SER A 124 7.44 -7.34 -8.45
C SER A 124 7.44 -8.78 -7.95
N PRO A 125 8.53 -9.55 -8.11
CA PRO A 125 8.65 -10.84 -7.47
C PRO A 125 8.69 -10.57 -5.96
N ILE A 126 7.76 -11.17 -5.22
CA ILE A 126 7.91 -11.36 -3.78
C ILE A 126 9.30 -11.96 -3.60
N GLY A 127 10.21 -11.23 -2.96
CA GLY A 127 11.53 -11.73 -2.62
C GLY A 127 11.35 -12.93 -1.70
N VAL A 128 11.44 -14.12 -2.27
CA VAL A 128 11.41 -15.37 -1.52
C VAL A 128 12.75 -15.44 -0.78
N ALA A 129 12.73 -15.27 0.53
CA ALA A 129 13.83 -15.74 1.36
C ALA A 129 13.95 -17.25 1.10
N GLU A 130 15.12 -17.69 0.63
CA GLU A 130 15.42 -19.09 0.34
C GLU A 130 15.07 -19.95 1.57
N ALA A 131 14.10 -20.85 1.40
CA ALA A 131 13.71 -21.77 2.46
C ALA A 131 14.92 -22.66 2.82
N PRO A 132 15.19 -22.91 4.11
CA PRO A 132 16.25 -23.84 4.50
C PRO A 132 15.93 -25.23 3.92
N GLN A 133 16.90 -25.80 3.20
CA GLN A 133 16.79 -27.13 2.62
C GLN A 133 16.51 -28.17 3.73
N PRO A 134 15.58 -29.11 3.54
CA PRO A 134 15.38 -30.19 4.50
C PRO A 134 16.61 -31.11 4.54
N ASP A 135 16.98 -31.51 5.76
CA ASP A 135 18.09 -32.42 6.02
C ASP A 135 17.99 -33.71 5.17
N PRO A 136 19.09 -34.22 4.61
CA PRO A 136 19.07 -35.46 3.86
C PRO A 136 18.72 -36.63 4.77
N THR A 137 17.63 -37.32 4.44
CA THR A 137 17.15 -38.56 5.06
C THR A 137 18.32 -39.55 5.24
N PRO A 138 18.44 -40.22 6.41
CA PRO A 138 19.52 -41.17 6.63
C PRO A 138 19.42 -42.31 5.62
N LYS A 139 20.55 -42.60 4.95
CA LYS A 139 20.68 -43.78 4.09
C LYS A 139 20.40 -45.02 4.93
N ALA A 140 19.39 -45.79 4.53
CA ALA A 140 19.19 -47.15 5.04
C ALA A 140 20.48 -47.94 4.83
N GLY A 141 21.02 -48.46 5.93
CA GLY A 141 22.18 -49.34 5.92
C GLY A 141 21.84 -50.73 5.38
N GLU A 142 22.85 -51.29 4.72
CA GLU A 142 23.15 -52.70 4.37
C GLU A 142 22.10 -53.53 3.61
#